data_AF-A0A1Q3LEQ8-F1
#
_entry.id   AF-A0A1Q3LEQ8-F1
#
_cell.length_a   1.000
_cell.length_b   1.000
_cell.length_c   1.000
_cell.angle_alpha   90.00
_cell.angle_beta   90.00
_cell.angle_gamma   90.00
#
_symmetry.space_group_name_H-M   'P 1'
#
loop_
_entity.id
_entity.type
_entity.pdbx_description
1 polymer ?
#
loop_
_entity_poly.entity_id
_entity_poly.type
_entity_poly.pdbx_seq_one_letter_code
_entity_poly.pdbx_strand_id
1 'polypeptide(L)'
;MLSLAACSGTVPVSGETADGERFTGTFGTRTDGRGGGTAELRSDKGTTCDGRWTLDQDRGGSAIVACDDGRTGTAELSTRESPGTMKGMLGGKLFKGTFEDPVNATASSTGK
;
A
#
# COMPACT_ATOMS: atom_id res chain seq x y z
N MET A 1 12.15 -9.16 -31.22
CA MET A 1 11.75 -8.08 -30.29
C MET A 1 11.89 -8.63 -28.88
N LEU A 2 12.84 -8.10 -28.09
CA LEU A 2 12.96 -8.43 -26.67
C LEU A 2 11.80 -7.74 -25.93
N SER A 3 10.82 -8.51 -25.51
CA SER A 3 9.78 -8.05 -24.59
C SER A 3 10.45 -7.70 -23.26
N LEU A 4 10.58 -6.42 -22.92
CA LEU A 4 10.92 -5.98 -21.57
C LEU A 4 9.76 -6.38 -20.66
N ALA A 5 9.82 -7.57 -20.08
CA ALA A 5 9.03 -7.89 -18.90
C ALA A 5 9.54 -6.97 -17.78
N ALA A 6 8.87 -5.84 -17.59
CA ALA A 6 9.07 -5.02 -16.40
C ALA A 6 8.67 -5.90 -15.20
N CYS A 7 9.65 -6.34 -14.41
CA CYS A 7 9.38 -6.99 -13.13
C CYS A 7 8.67 -5.97 -12.23
N SER A 8 7.33 -6.03 -12.17
CA SER A 8 6.55 -5.36 -11.15
C SER A 8 6.89 -5.99 -9.81
N GLY A 9 7.42 -5.20 -8.87
CA GLY A 9 7.68 -5.63 -7.51
C GLY A 9 6.49 -5.35 -6.60
N THR A 10 6.62 -5.78 -5.35
CA THR A 10 5.66 -5.46 -4.28
C THR A 10 6.44 -5.13 -3.02
N VAL A 11 5.93 -4.20 -2.21
CA VAL A 11 6.46 -3.91 -0.88
C VAL A 11 5.43 -4.23 0.21
N PRO A 12 5.86 -4.68 1.40
CA PRO A 12 4.95 -5.08 2.46
C PRO A 12 4.21 -3.89 3.07
N VAL A 13 2.97 -4.16 3.48
CA VAL A 13 2.07 -3.24 4.15
C VAL A 13 1.42 -3.94 5.34
N SER A 14 1.24 -3.23 6.45
CA SER A 14 0.52 -3.72 7.61
C SER A 14 -0.33 -2.62 8.23
N GLY A 15 -1.40 -2.99 8.91
CA GLY A 15 -2.21 -2.05 9.68
C GLY A 15 -3.23 -2.71 10.58
N GLU A 16 -3.90 -1.90 11.38
CA GLU A 16 -4.87 -2.34 12.38
C GLU A 16 -6.00 -1.32 12.48
N THR A 17 -7.24 -1.82 12.61
CA THR A 17 -8.39 -0.98 12.96
C THR A 17 -8.46 -0.74 14.46
N ALA A 18 -9.16 0.31 14.91
CA ALA A 18 -9.27 0.65 16.33
C ALA A 18 -9.96 -0.43 17.21
N ASP A 19 -10.65 -1.40 16.60
CA ASP A 19 -11.22 -2.57 17.29
C ASP A 19 -10.30 -3.81 17.25
N GLY A 20 -9.08 -3.68 16.73
CA GLY A 20 -8.03 -4.71 16.78
C GLY A 20 -8.00 -5.69 15.62
N GLU A 21 -8.73 -5.44 14.53
CA GLU A 21 -8.60 -6.26 13.31
C GLU A 21 -7.30 -5.92 12.59
N ARG A 22 -6.46 -6.92 12.35
CA ARG A 22 -5.14 -6.73 11.76
C ARG A 22 -5.16 -7.08 10.28
N PHE A 23 -4.47 -6.27 9.50
CA PHE A 23 -4.33 -6.42 8.06
C PHE A 23 -2.87 -6.50 7.68
N THR A 24 -2.54 -7.43 6.78
CA THR A 24 -1.23 -7.52 6.13
C THR A 24 -1.42 -7.59 4.63
N GLY A 25 -0.43 -7.15 3.85
CA GLY A 25 -0.54 -7.20 2.41
C GLY A 25 0.59 -6.49 1.71
N THR A 26 0.31 -5.99 0.51
CA THR A 26 1.34 -5.37 -0.33
C THR A 26 0.86 -4.15 -1.10
N PHE A 27 1.80 -3.25 -1.38
CA PHE A 27 1.68 -2.24 -2.42
C PHE A 27 2.51 -2.67 -3.63
N GLY A 28 1.88 -2.71 -4.80
CA GLY A 28 2.58 -2.93 -6.06
C GLY A 28 3.51 -1.75 -6.36
N THR A 29 4.73 -2.04 -6.80
CA THR A 29 5.73 -1.03 -7.20
C THR A 29 5.73 -0.85 -8.71
N ARG A 30 6.16 0.34 -9.16
CA ARG A 30 6.33 0.65 -10.58
C ARG A 30 7.77 1.01 -10.88
N THR A 31 8.30 0.46 -11.97
CA THR A 31 9.67 0.72 -12.42
C THR A 31 9.86 2.09 -13.09
N ASP A 32 8.78 2.84 -13.32
CA ASP A 32 8.82 4.18 -13.92
C ASP A 32 9.03 5.30 -12.89
N GLY A 33 9.25 4.96 -11.61
CA GLY A 33 9.50 5.91 -10.52
C GLY A 33 8.29 6.76 -10.13
N ARG A 34 7.10 6.49 -10.68
CA ARG A 34 5.87 7.21 -10.33
C ARG A 34 5.22 6.61 -9.09
N GLY A 35 4.77 7.47 -8.18
CA GLY A 35 4.03 7.10 -6.98
C GLY A 35 2.62 6.59 -7.30
N GLY A 36 2.45 5.29 -7.39
CA GLY A 36 1.14 4.65 -7.35
C GLY A 36 1.15 3.20 -7.83
N GLY A 37 0.12 2.45 -7.49
CA GLY A 37 0.05 1.03 -7.82
C GLY A 37 -1.19 0.34 -7.25
N THR A 38 -1.20 -0.99 -7.33
CA THR A 38 -2.21 -1.82 -6.67
C THR A 38 -1.95 -1.88 -5.17
N ALA A 39 -3.01 -2.00 -4.40
CA ALA A 39 -2.96 -2.27 -2.97
C ALA A 39 -3.77 -3.52 -2.69
N GLU A 40 -3.16 -4.49 -2.02
CA GLU A 40 -3.81 -5.75 -1.63
C GLU A 40 -3.62 -5.92 -0.13
N LEU A 41 -4.70 -6.19 0.60
CA LEU A 41 -4.70 -6.41 2.04
C LEU A 41 -5.51 -7.65 2.38
N ARG A 42 -5.08 -8.37 3.42
CA ARG A 42 -5.79 -9.50 3.98
C ARG A 42 -5.91 -9.31 5.49
N SER A 43 -7.13 -9.45 5.98
CA SER A 43 -7.45 -9.44 7.40
C SER A 43 -7.08 -10.76 8.06
N ASP A 44 -6.70 -10.71 9.33
CA ASP A 44 -6.59 -11.90 10.18
C ASP A 44 -7.93 -12.61 10.45
N LYS A 45 -9.05 -11.97 10.08
CA LYS A 45 -10.40 -12.55 10.07
C LYS A 45 -10.79 -13.18 8.72
N GLY A 46 -9.91 -13.13 7.73
CA GLY A 46 -10.08 -13.80 6.43
C GLY A 46 -10.60 -12.92 5.29
N THR A 47 -11.08 -11.72 5.56
CA THR A 47 -11.46 -10.70 4.56
C THR A 47 -10.28 -10.34 3.66
N THR A 48 -10.52 -10.18 2.37
CA THR A 48 -9.54 -9.65 1.41
C THR A 48 -10.01 -8.30 0.88
N CYS A 49 -9.07 -7.35 0.74
CA CYS A 49 -9.33 -6.02 0.21
C CYS A 49 -8.36 -5.67 -0.90
N ASP A 50 -8.90 -5.17 -2.01
CA ASP A 50 -8.15 -4.78 -3.20
C ASP A 50 -8.37 -3.30 -3.50
N GLY A 51 -7.37 -2.66 -4.08
CA GLY A 51 -7.46 -1.24 -4.33
C GLY A 51 -6.23 -0.63 -4.99
N ARG A 52 -6.07 0.67 -4.75
CA ARG A 52 -4.98 1.45 -5.33
C ARG A 52 -4.39 2.41 -4.31
N TRP A 53 -3.12 2.71 -4.50
CA TRP A 53 -2.41 3.75 -3.78
C TRP A 53 -1.77 4.74 -4.75
N THR A 54 -1.49 5.94 -4.27
CA THR A 54 -0.73 6.99 -4.99
C THR A 54 0.10 7.79 -4.00
N LEU A 55 1.30 8.21 -4.41
CA LEU A 55 2.10 9.22 -3.72
C LEU A 55 2.35 10.40 -4.67
N ASP A 56 2.27 11.61 -4.15
CA ASP A 56 2.64 12.84 -4.85
C ASP A 56 4.14 13.13 -4.74
N GLN A 57 4.57 14.26 -5.32
CA GLN A 57 5.96 14.70 -5.31
C GLN A 57 6.46 15.11 -3.92
N ASP A 58 5.55 15.51 -3.03
CA ASP A 58 5.84 15.87 -1.64
C ASP A 58 5.87 14.65 -0.71
N ARG A 59 5.75 13.45 -1.30
CA ARG A 59 5.76 12.14 -0.64
C ARG A 59 4.61 11.97 0.37
N GLY A 60 3.53 12.73 0.17
CA GLY A 60 2.20 12.49 0.74
C GLY A 60 1.34 11.73 -0.25
N GLY A 61 0.21 11.18 0.17
CA GLY A 61 -0.66 10.49 -0.76
C GLY A 61 -1.86 9.82 -0.13
N SER A 62 -2.45 8.88 -0.86
CA SER A 62 -3.62 8.15 -0.40
C SER A 62 -3.66 6.72 -0.91
N ALA A 63 -4.34 5.87 -0.15
CA ALA A 63 -4.76 4.54 -0.55
C ALA A 63 -6.28 4.42 -0.40
N ILE A 64 -6.91 3.73 -1.35
CA ILE A 64 -8.35 3.41 -1.34
C ILE A 64 -8.47 1.91 -1.63
N VAL A 65 -9.21 1.19 -0.79
CA VAL A 65 -9.45 -0.24 -0.92
C VAL A 65 -10.94 -0.57 -0.77
N ALA A 66 -11.36 -1.65 -1.42
CA ALA A 66 -12.67 -2.27 -1.24
C ALA A 66 -12.46 -3.72 -0.81
N CYS A 67 -13.21 -4.17 0.18
CA CYS A 67 -13.14 -5.50 0.73
C CYS A 67 -14.26 -6.40 0.20
N ASP A 68 -14.01 -7.70 0.14
CA ASP A 68 -14.98 -8.72 -0.30
C ASP A 68 -16.22 -8.82 0.61
N ASP A 69 -16.12 -8.35 1.85
CA ASP A 69 -17.22 -8.21 2.80
C ASP A 69 -18.06 -6.91 2.65
N GLY A 70 -17.76 -6.11 1.62
CA GLY A 70 -18.48 -4.88 1.29
C GLY A 70 -17.99 -3.62 2.03
N ARG A 71 -17.03 -3.74 2.95
CA ARG A 71 -16.38 -2.57 3.56
C ARG A 71 -15.49 -1.85 2.55
N THR A 72 -15.31 -0.55 2.75
CA THR A 72 -14.32 0.26 2.02
C THR A 72 -13.34 0.89 3.01
N GLY A 73 -12.13 1.16 2.53
CA GLY A 73 -11.10 1.85 3.28
C GLY A 73 -10.47 2.99 2.51
N THR A 74 -10.09 4.04 3.23
CA THR A 74 -9.31 5.17 2.74
C THR A 74 -8.23 5.51 3.75
N ALA A 75 -6.98 5.68 3.33
CA ALA A 75 -5.89 6.09 4.20
C ALA A 75 -5.03 7.16 3.54
N GLU A 76 -4.64 8.17 4.31
CA GLU A 76 -3.55 9.09 3.97
C GLU A 76 -2.21 8.36 4.15
N LEU A 77 -1.31 8.55 3.21
CA LEU A 77 0.03 7.98 3.19
C LEU A 77 1.07 9.08 3.42
N SER A 78 2.11 8.77 4.19
CA SER A 78 3.23 9.66 4.41
C SER A 78 4.53 8.87 4.48
N THR A 79 5.53 9.23 3.69
CA THR A 79 6.90 8.68 3.84
C THR A 79 7.82 9.62 4.63
N ARG A 80 7.27 10.56 5.40
CA ARG A 80 8.07 11.43 6.28
C ARG A 80 8.73 10.64 7.42
N GLU A 81 8.15 9.49 7.75
CA GLU A 81 8.68 8.50 8.68
C GLU A 81 9.17 7.27 7.90
N SER A 82 10.06 6.47 8.51
CA SER A 82 10.53 5.21 7.95
C SER A 82 10.38 4.10 9.00
N PRO A 83 9.53 3.07 8.79
CA PRO A 83 8.67 2.88 7.62
C PRO A 83 7.62 4.02 7.46
N GLY A 84 7.08 4.16 6.25
CA GLY A 84 6.02 5.14 5.97
C GLY A 84 4.76 4.83 6.77
N THR A 85 3.92 5.84 7.01
CA THR A 85 2.72 5.72 7.86
C THR A 85 1.43 5.86 7.06
N MET A 86 0.42 5.11 7.50
CA MET A 86 -0.94 5.16 6.99
C MET A 86 -1.89 5.56 8.11
N LYS A 87 -2.79 6.51 7.84
CA LYS A 87 -3.84 6.92 8.78
C LYS A 87 -5.15 7.15 8.03
N GLY A 88 -6.23 6.55 8.50
CA GLY A 88 -7.51 6.70 7.84
C GLY A 88 -8.62 5.88 8.46
N MET A 89 -9.48 5.34 7.61
CA MET A 89 -10.68 4.59 7.99
C MET A 89 -10.80 3.30 7.18
N LEU A 90 -11.30 2.23 7.79
CA LEU A 90 -11.68 0.99 7.12
C LEU A 90 -12.98 0.47 7.73
N GLY A 91 -14.03 0.35 6.93
CA GLY A 91 -15.36 -0.05 7.41
C GLY A 91 -15.92 0.86 8.50
N GLY A 92 -15.66 2.17 8.41
CA GLY A 92 -16.10 3.14 9.42
C GLY A 92 -15.29 3.15 10.72
N LYS A 93 -14.17 2.42 10.79
CA LYS A 93 -13.27 2.38 11.96
C LYS A 93 -11.95 3.04 11.65
N LEU A 94 -11.37 3.74 12.62
CA LEU A 94 -10.02 4.29 12.49
C LEU A 94 -9.05 3.16 12.14
N PHE A 95 -8.22 3.40 11.14
CA PHE A 95 -7.20 2.49 10.64
C PHE A 95 -5.84 3.17 10.70
N LYS A 96 -4.84 2.47 11.24
CA LYS A 96 -3.45 2.93 11.26
C LYS A 96 -2.56 1.81 10.77
N GLY A 97 -1.50 2.16 10.07
CA GLY A 97 -0.56 1.16 9.59
C GLY A 97 0.74 1.74 9.09
N THR A 98 1.56 0.86 8.53
CA THR A 98 2.86 1.19 8.00
C THR A 98 3.11 0.49 6.67
N PHE A 99 3.96 1.07 5.84
CA PHE A 99 4.39 0.50 4.56
C PHE A 99 5.86 0.82 4.30
N GLU A 100 6.55 -0.05 3.57
CA GLU A 100 7.86 0.28 3.01
C GLU A 100 7.71 1.20 1.79
N ASP A 101 8.65 2.12 1.58
CA ASP A 101 8.57 3.11 0.49
C ASP A 101 8.61 2.41 -0.89
N PRO A 102 7.48 2.35 -1.63
CA PRO A 102 7.39 1.59 -2.87
C PRO A 102 8.21 2.21 -4.01
N VAL A 103 8.46 3.52 -3.93
CA VAL A 103 9.18 4.28 -4.95
C VAL A 103 10.69 4.07 -4.80
N ASN A 104 11.17 4.05 -3.56
CA ASN A 104 12.59 3.81 -3.28
C ASN A 104 12.96 2.32 -3.34
N ALA A 105 12.03 1.39 -3.09
CA ALA A 105 12.28 -0.03 -3.25
C ALA A 105 12.67 -0.41 -4.70
N THR A 106 12.11 0.26 -5.70
CA THR A 106 12.46 0.06 -7.12
C THR A 106 13.83 0.62 -7.53
N ALA A 107 14.38 1.58 -6.78
CA ALA A 107 15.71 2.12 -7.07
C ALA A 107 16.84 1.13 -6.71
N SER A 108 16.61 0.27 -5.71
CA SER A 108 17.61 -0.69 -5.22
C SER A 108 17.78 -1.94 -6.11
N SER A 109 16.88 -2.22 -7.06
CA SER A 109 16.96 -3.42 -7.91
C SER A 109 17.76 -3.23 -9.20
N THR A 110 18.37 -2.06 -9.44
CA THR A 110 19.18 -1.77 -10.65
C THR A 110 20.70 -1.82 -10.36
N GLY A 111 21.10 -2.26 -9.17
CA GLY A 111 22.50 -2.33 -8.75
C GLY A 111 22.95 -3.75 -8.43
N LYS A 112 23.03 -4.64 -9.43
CA LYS A 112 23.94 -5.79 -9.39
C LYS A 112 24.26 -6.31 -10.78
#